data_AF-A0A7S3RK31-F1
#
_entry.id   AF-A0A7S3RK31-F1
#
_cell.length_a   1.000
_cell.length_b   1.000
_cell.length_c   1.000
_cell.angle_alpha   90.00
_cell.angle_beta   90.00
_cell.angle_gamma   90.00
#
_symmetry.space_group_name_H-M   'P 1'
#
loop_
_entity.id
_entity.type
_entity.pdbx_description
1 polymer ?
#
loop_
_entity_poly.entity_id
_entity_poly.type
_entity_poly.pdbx_seq_one_letter_code
_entity_poly.pdbx_strand_id
1 'polypeptide(L)'
;DDTEFVTASWVTAAVGALRAYTPPNVGVVGPTCHEGNVRILTHDMVHRSHLAVFGVYYPRVFKNWYVDDWITKVYQPGRSTKLPNWTVRHHVGTYGTRYRIAYEQQGVLAAELASGQAKLRAYLAANGGG
;
A
#
# COMPACT_ATOMS: atom_id res chain seq x y z
N ASP A 1 3.10 -2.62 20.28
CA ASP A 1 2.94 -2.80 18.84
C ASP A 1 1.83 -3.81 18.72
N ASP A 2 0.71 -3.37 18.18
CA ASP A 2 -0.62 -3.85 18.56
C ASP A 2 -1.26 -4.68 17.43
N THR A 3 -0.41 -5.32 16.61
CA THR A 3 -0.82 -6.14 15.45
C THR A 3 -0.43 -7.59 15.63
N GLU A 4 -1.41 -8.49 15.52
CA GLU A 4 -1.22 -9.94 15.49
C GLU A 4 -1.34 -10.48 14.05
N PHE A 5 -0.32 -11.20 13.59
CA PHE A 5 -0.37 -11.95 12.34
C PHE A 5 -1.04 -13.30 12.58
N VAL A 6 -2.29 -13.42 12.15
CA VAL A 6 -3.14 -14.57 12.50
C VAL A 6 -2.87 -15.78 11.58
N THR A 7 -2.39 -15.57 10.36
CA THR A 7 -2.28 -16.62 9.35
C THR A 7 -0.83 -17.03 9.09
N ALA A 8 -0.51 -18.32 9.16
CA ALA A 8 0.79 -18.84 8.71
C ALA A 8 0.91 -18.78 7.17
N SER A 9 2.14 -18.74 6.65
CA SER A 9 2.44 -18.74 5.19
C SER A 9 1.97 -17.51 4.39
N TRP A 10 1.58 -16.42 5.06
CA TRP A 10 1.20 -15.16 4.42
C TRP A 10 2.30 -14.59 3.51
N VAL A 11 3.58 -14.78 3.88
CA VAL A 11 4.73 -14.33 3.09
C VAL A 11 4.74 -14.96 1.70
N THR A 12 4.52 -16.28 1.62
CA THR A 12 4.51 -17.01 0.35
C THR A 12 3.37 -16.53 -0.54
N ALA A 13 2.19 -16.28 0.03
CA ALA A 13 1.05 -15.73 -0.70
C ALA A 13 1.33 -14.31 -1.21
N ALA A 14 1.92 -13.45 -0.38
CA ALA A 14 2.27 -12.08 -0.73
C ALA A 14 3.32 -12.02 -1.85
N VAL A 15 4.39 -12.81 -1.74
CA VAL A 15 5.42 -12.92 -2.79
C VAL A 15 4.81 -13.48 -4.09
N GLY A 16 3.95 -14.49 -4.01
CA GLY A 16 3.27 -15.05 -5.17
C GLY A 16 2.41 -14.02 -5.90
N ALA A 17 1.61 -13.25 -5.14
CA ALA A 17 0.76 -12.20 -5.69
C ALA A 17 1.57 -11.06 -6.34
N LEU A 18 2.68 -10.63 -5.72
CA LEU A 18 3.56 -9.63 -6.33
C LEU A 18 4.16 -10.13 -7.65
N ARG A 19 4.62 -11.39 -7.70
CA ARG A 19 5.17 -12.01 -8.91
C ARG A 19 4.16 -12.15 -10.04
N ALA A 20 2.87 -12.27 -9.72
CA ALA A 20 1.79 -12.45 -10.68
C ALA A 20 1.40 -11.18 -11.46
N TYR A 21 1.86 -9.99 -11.04
CA TYR A 21 1.66 -8.79 -11.84
C TYR A 21 2.45 -8.82 -13.15
N THR A 22 2.03 -8.03 -14.14
CA THR A 22 2.72 -7.94 -15.44
C THR A 22 3.09 -6.49 -15.73
N PRO A 23 4.34 -6.03 -15.57
CA PRO A 23 5.53 -6.82 -15.27
C PRO A 23 5.55 -7.31 -13.82
N PRO A 24 6.24 -8.44 -13.55
CA PRO A 24 6.34 -9.03 -12.22
C PRO A 24 6.85 -8.06 -11.16
N ASN A 25 6.31 -8.20 -9.96
CA ASN A 25 6.71 -7.49 -8.76
C ASN A 25 6.44 -5.98 -8.79
N VAL A 26 5.67 -5.46 -9.76
CA VAL A 26 5.29 -4.05 -9.78
C VAL A 26 3.87 -3.90 -9.26
N GLY A 27 3.76 -3.63 -7.96
CA GLY A 27 2.50 -3.47 -7.26
C GLY A 27 2.67 -3.43 -5.75
N VAL A 28 1.55 -3.43 -5.06
CA VAL A 28 1.46 -3.57 -3.60
C VAL A 28 0.47 -4.68 -3.26
N VAL A 29 0.77 -5.40 -2.19
CA VAL A 29 -0.12 -6.38 -1.58
C VAL A 29 -0.25 -6.10 -0.09
N GLY A 30 -1.35 -6.49 0.55
CA GLY A 30 -1.48 -6.33 1.99
C GLY A 30 -2.56 -7.24 2.57
N PRO A 31 -2.62 -7.37 3.91
CA PRO A 31 -3.59 -8.21 4.58
C PRO A 31 -5.01 -7.67 4.49
N THR A 32 -5.95 -8.59 4.70
CA THR A 32 -7.30 -8.24 5.10
C THR A 32 -7.32 -7.90 6.58
N CYS A 33 -7.64 -6.65 6.89
CA CYS A 33 -7.98 -6.21 8.24
C CYS A 33 -9.48 -5.93 8.28
N HIS A 34 -10.16 -6.50 9.28
CA HIS A 34 -11.60 -6.29 9.51
C HIS A 34 -11.89 -5.13 10.46
N GLU A 35 -10.84 -4.47 10.96
CA GLU A 35 -10.89 -3.39 11.93
C GLU A 35 -10.34 -2.09 11.30
N GLY A 36 -10.89 -0.94 11.67
CA GLY A 36 -10.48 0.35 11.10
C GLY A 36 -10.91 0.55 9.64
N ASN A 37 -10.04 1.14 8.81
CA ASN A 37 -10.37 1.45 7.40
C ASN A 37 -10.16 0.24 6.49
N VAL A 38 -11.23 -0.51 6.27
CA VAL A 38 -11.24 -1.73 5.43
C VAL A 38 -11.07 -1.46 3.93
N ARG A 39 -11.13 -0.21 3.47
CA ARG A 39 -11.04 0.14 2.03
C ARG A 39 -9.60 0.32 1.55
N ILE A 40 -8.66 0.51 2.47
CA ILE A 40 -7.24 0.70 2.17
C ILE A 40 -6.40 -0.44 2.76
N LEU A 41 -5.14 -0.49 2.39
CA LEU A 41 -4.13 -1.35 3.00
C LEU A 41 -3.57 -0.61 4.23
N THR A 42 -3.92 -1.08 5.42
CA THR A 42 -3.34 -0.57 6.69
C THR A 42 -1.97 -1.17 6.98
N HIS A 43 -1.64 -2.25 6.27
CA HIS A 43 -0.32 -2.84 6.21
C HIS A 43 -0.08 -3.18 4.74
N ASP A 44 1.14 -2.98 4.28
CA ASP A 44 1.51 -3.18 2.89
C ASP A 44 2.82 -3.98 2.78
N MET A 45 2.96 -4.64 1.65
CA MET A 45 4.18 -5.30 1.22
C MET A 45 4.39 -4.99 -0.25
N VAL A 46 5.58 -4.49 -0.55
CA VAL A 46 6.04 -4.20 -1.91
C VAL A 46 7.35 -4.93 -2.18
N HIS A 47 7.70 -5.08 -3.45
CA HIS A 47 9.04 -5.50 -3.85
C HIS A 47 9.95 -4.28 -4.04
N ARG A 48 11.28 -4.49 -4.06
CA ARG A 48 12.29 -3.42 -4.27
C ARG A 48 12.09 -2.57 -5.54
N SER A 49 11.36 -3.09 -6.52
CA SER A 49 10.93 -2.34 -7.71
C SER A 49 10.11 -1.10 -7.37
N HIS A 50 9.40 -1.08 -6.23
CA HIS A 50 8.75 0.12 -5.73
C HIS A 50 9.72 1.30 -5.61
N LEU A 51 10.90 1.07 -5.04
CA LEU A 51 11.95 2.09 -4.94
C LEU A 51 12.52 2.47 -6.31
N ALA A 52 12.55 1.55 -7.27
CA ALA A 52 12.94 1.87 -8.64
C ALA A 52 11.90 2.77 -9.35
N VAL A 53 10.61 2.63 -9.03
CA VAL A 53 9.53 3.47 -9.58
C VAL A 53 9.50 4.84 -8.93
N PHE A 54 9.56 4.91 -7.60
CA PHE A 54 9.26 6.14 -6.85
C PHE A 54 10.46 6.82 -6.21
N GLY A 55 11.57 6.11 -6.02
CA GLY A 55 12.77 6.58 -5.32
C GLY A 55 12.63 6.67 -3.79
N VAL A 56 11.41 6.53 -3.26
CA VAL A 56 11.07 6.54 -1.84
C VAL A 56 10.01 5.50 -1.56
N TYR A 57 9.93 5.00 -0.33
CA TYR A 57 8.86 4.09 0.10
C TYR A 57 7.55 4.84 0.33
N TYR A 58 7.64 5.99 1.01
CA TYR A 58 6.53 6.91 1.22
C TYR A 58 6.95 8.33 0.85
N PRO A 59 6.06 9.14 0.24
CA PRO A 59 6.31 10.56 0.06
C PRO A 59 6.53 11.25 1.40
N ARG A 60 7.65 11.97 1.53
CA ARG A 60 8.06 12.67 2.76
C ARG A 60 7.11 13.79 3.19
N VAL A 61 6.21 14.19 2.29
CA VAL A 61 5.23 15.25 2.54
C VAL A 61 4.10 14.80 3.46
N PHE A 62 3.82 13.49 3.53
CA PHE A 62 2.81 12.98 4.46
C PHE A 62 3.37 12.91 5.87
N LYS A 63 2.66 13.55 6.80
CA LYS A 63 3.04 13.49 8.22
C LYS A 63 2.46 12.27 8.92
N ASN A 64 1.32 11.73 8.47
CA ASN A 64 0.56 10.66 9.13
C ASN A 64 -0.28 9.83 8.12
N TRP A 65 -1.53 9.46 8.49
CA TRP A 65 -2.51 8.52 7.92
C TRP A 65 -2.66 8.44 6.41
N TYR A 66 -2.26 9.48 5.67
CA TYR A 66 -2.37 9.51 4.22
C TYR A 66 -1.39 8.58 3.50
N VAL A 67 -0.41 8.00 4.21
CA VAL A 67 0.50 7.00 3.64
C VAL A 67 -0.22 5.73 3.20
N ASP A 68 -1.16 5.23 4.00
CA ASP A 68 -1.97 4.04 3.68
C ASP A 68 -2.89 4.31 2.47
N ASP A 69 -3.49 5.50 2.44
CA ASP A 69 -4.26 5.98 1.30
C ASP A 69 -3.39 6.06 0.05
N TRP A 70 -2.21 6.66 0.15
CA TRP A 70 -1.32 6.87 -0.99
C TRP A 70 -0.82 5.54 -1.55
N ILE A 71 -0.28 4.65 -0.72
CA ILE A 71 0.29 3.38 -1.19
C ILE A 71 -0.79 2.48 -1.80
N THR A 72 -2.01 2.50 -1.25
CA THR A 72 -3.15 1.79 -1.83
C THR A 72 -3.52 2.38 -3.20
N LYS A 73 -3.72 3.70 -3.26
CA LYS A 73 -4.31 4.37 -4.44
C LYS A 73 -3.31 4.60 -5.58
N VAL A 74 -2.01 4.71 -5.30
CA VAL A 74 -0.99 4.92 -6.34
C VAL A 74 -0.88 3.73 -7.29
N TYR A 75 -1.22 2.54 -6.81
CA TYR A 75 -1.23 1.29 -7.58
C TYR A 75 -2.62 0.87 -8.08
N GLN A 76 -3.68 1.56 -7.68
CA GLN A 76 -5.02 1.31 -8.21
C GLN A 76 -5.16 1.76 -9.68
N PRO A 77 -6.08 1.15 -10.45
CA PRO A 77 -7.02 0.10 -10.03
C PRO A 77 -6.46 -1.33 -10.04
N GLY A 78 -5.34 -1.59 -10.72
CA GLY A 78 -4.97 -2.96 -11.11
C GLY A 78 -3.78 -3.61 -10.37
N ARG A 79 -3.09 -2.88 -9.48
CA ARG A 79 -1.83 -3.35 -8.87
C ARG A 79 -1.79 -3.21 -7.35
N SER A 80 -2.97 -3.07 -6.74
CA SER A 80 -3.16 -3.03 -5.29
C SER A 80 -4.06 -4.20 -4.89
N THR A 81 -3.49 -5.23 -4.29
CA THR A 81 -4.23 -6.46 -3.94
C THR A 81 -4.31 -6.65 -2.45
N LYS A 82 -5.53 -6.79 -1.93
CA LYS A 82 -5.78 -7.24 -0.57
C LYS A 82 -5.90 -8.76 -0.56
N LEU A 83 -5.06 -9.43 0.21
CA LEU A 83 -5.02 -10.89 0.27
C LEU A 83 -6.01 -11.42 1.32
N PRO A 84 -7.02 -12.23 0.94
CA PRO A 84 -8.02 -12.75 1.87
C PRO A 84 -7.46 -13.81 2.82
N ASN A 85 -6.34 -14.44 2.46
CA ASN A 85 -5.63 -15.44 3.25
C ASN A 85 -4.46 -14.87 4.06
N TRP A 86 -4.37 -13.55 4.19
CA TRP A 86 -3.45 -12.88 5.10
C TRP A 86 -4.30 -11.97 5.97
N THR A 87 -4.65 -12.44 7.16
CA THR A 87 -5.47 -11.66 8.10
C THR A 87 -4.62 -11.12 9.23
N VAL A 88 -4.80 -9.84 9.53
CA VAL A 88 -4.20 -9.19 10.70
C VAL A 88 -5.30 -8.68 11.62
N ARG A 89 -5.07 -8.82 12.92
CA ARG A 89 -5.90 -8.21 13.96
C ARG A 89 -5.16 -7.03 14.56
N HIS A 90 -5.87 -5.91 14.69
CA HIS A 90 -5.35 -4.69 15.26
C HIS A 90 -6.01 -4.45 16.61
N HIS A 91 -5.25 -4.52 17.69
CA HIS A 91 -5.73 -4.32 19.05
C HIS A 91 -6.00 -2.83 19.34
N VAL A 92 -6.99 -2.24 18.68
CA VAL A 92 -7.40 -0.83 18.80
C VAL A 92 -8.08 -0.47 20.14
N GLY A 93 -8.22 -1.43 21.05
CA GLY A 93 -9.02 -1.29 22.27
C GLY A 93 -8.37 -0.52 23.42
N THR A 94 -7.05 -0.30 23.40
CA THR A 94 -6.33 0.12 24.63
C THR A 94 -5.93 1.61 24.64
N TYR A 95 -5.83 2.25 23.48
CA TYR A 95 -5.45 3.67 23.38
C TYR A 95 -6.28 4.35 22.29
N GLY A 96 -7.09 5.36 22.67
CA GLY A 96 -7.89 6.14 21.73
C GLY A 96 -7.06 6.73 20.57
N THR A 97 -7.74 7.28 19.55
CA THR A 97 -7.09 7.86 18.36
C THR A 97 -6.00 8.86 18.76
N ARG A 98 -4.72 8.46 18.61
CA ARG A 98 -3.56 9.21 19.08
C ARG A 98 -3.32 10.53 18.32
N TYR A 99 -4.00 10.73 17.17
CA TYR A 99 -3.77 11.85 16.26
C TYR A 99 -5.08 12.49 15.78
N ARG A 100 -5.12 13.83 15.72
CA ARG A 100 -6.22 14.59 15.09
C ARG A 100 -6.16 14.44 13.57
N ILE A 101 -7.31 14.17 12.95
CA ILE A 101 -7.47 14.10 11.49
C ILE A 101 -7.15 15.47 10.89
N ALA A 102 -6.04 15.58 10.16
CA ALA A 102 -5.62 16.81 9.51
C ALA A 102 -6.20 16.88 8.08
N TYR A 103 -7.40 17.45 7.94
CA TYR A 103 -8.10 17.61 6.66
C TYR A 103 -7.31 18.43 5.60
N GLU A 104 -6.31 19.21 6.03
CA GLU A 104 -5.48 20.07 5.18
C GLU A 104 -4.58 19.32 4.18
N GLN A 105 -4.40 17.99 4.31
CA GLN A 105 -3.49 17.22 3.44
C GLN A 105 -4.19 16.52 2.27
N GLN A 106 -5.50 16.69 2.07
CA GLN A 106 -6.21 16.07 0.93
C GLN A 106 -5.69 16.57 -0.43
N GLY A 107 -5.39 17.86 -0.55
CA GLY A 107 -4.82 18.43 -1.78
C GLY A 107 -3.42 17.89 -2.08
N VAL A 108 -2.62 17.70 -1.02
CA VAL A 108 -1.28 17.08 -1.11
C VAL A 108 -1.39 15.62 -1.58
N LEU A 109 -2.34 14.86 -1.03
CA LEU A 109 -2.58 13.48 -1.47
C LEU A 109 -2.92 13.40 -2.95
N ALA A 110 -3.82 14.27 -3.45
CA ALA A 110 -4.19 14.26 -4.86
C ALA A 110 -3.00 14.54 -5.79
N ALA A 111 -2.16 15.52 -5.44
CA ALA A 111 -0.95 15.86 -6.19
C ALA A 111 0.07 14.71 -6.20
N GLU A 112 0.33 14.11 -5.04
CA GLU A 112 1.26 12.97 -4.90
C GLU A 112 0.74 11.71 -5.62
N LEU A 113 -0.57 11.47 -5.63
CA LEU A 113 -1.18 10.38 -6.40
C LEU A 113 -1.02 10.61 -7.90
N ALA A 114 -1.28 11.83 -8.38
CA ALA A 114 -1.11 12.15 -9.80
C ALA A 114 0.35 11.97 -10.24
N SER A 115 1.31 12.48 -9.46
CA SER A 115 2.74 12.30 -9.74
C SER A 115 3.17 10.84 -9.66
N GLY A 116 2.76 10.12 -8.62
CA GLY A 116 3.08 8.70 -8.45
C GLY A 116 2.53 7.84 -9.59
N GLN A 117 1.26 8.01 -9.94
CA GLN A 117 0.65 7.25 -11.04
C GLN A 117 1.31 7.57 -12.39
N ALA A 118 1.76 8.82 -12.61
CA ALA A 118 2.52 9.17 -13.81
C ALA A 118 3.87 8.44 -13.87
N LYS A 119 4.63 8.41 -12.76
CA LYS A 119 5.90 7.65 -12.66
C LYS A 119 5.68 6.16 -12.88
N LEU A 120 4.63 5.59 -12.26
CA LEU A 120 4.27 4.19 -12.44
C LEU A 120 3.96 3.88 -13.91
N ARG A 121 3.12 4.69 -14.59
CA ARG A 121 2.82 4.51 -16.02
C ARG A 121 4.08 4.58 -16.88
N ALA A 122 4.97 5.54 -16.64
CA ALA A 122 6.22 5.66 -17.38
C ALA A 122 7.12 4.43 -17.18
N TYR A 123 7.27 3.96 -15.94
CA TYR A 123 8.02 2.75 -15.64
C TYR A 123 7.42 1.51 -16.32
N LEU A 124 6.10 1.37 -16.30
CA LEU A 124 5.40 0.26 -16.94
C LEU A 124 5.53 0.30 -18.46
N ALA A 125 5.47 1.47 -19.08
CA ALA A 125 5.68 1.61 -20.53
C ALA A 125 7.11 1.21 -20.92
N ALA A 126 8.11 1.59 -20.12
CA ALA A 126 9.52 1.27 -20.38
C ALA A 126 9.87 -0.21 -20.14
N ASN A 127 9.15 -0.92 -19.27
CA ASN A 127 9.49 -2.28 -18.83
C ASN A 127 8.42 -3.33 -19.15
N GLY A 128 7.31 -2.93 -19.79
CA GLY A 128 6.17 -3.78 -20.14
C GLY A 128 5.91 -3.87 -21.64
N GLY A 129 6.77 -3.28 -22.48
CA GLY A 129 6.74 -3.45 -23.93
C GLY A 129 7.34 -4.79 -24.34
N GLY A 130 6.48 -5.79 -24.45
CA GLY A 130 6.70 -7.06 -25.14
C GLY A 130 5.43 -7.45 -25.87
#